data_AF-A0A931CR95-F1
#
_entry.id   AF-A0A931CR95-F1
#
_cell.length_a   1.000
_cell.length_b   1.000
_cell.length_c   1.000
_cell.angle_alpha   90.00
_cell.angle_beta   90.00
_cell.angle_gamma   90.00
#
_symmetry.space_group_name_H-M   'P 1'
#
loop_
_entity.id
_entity.type
_entity.pdbx_description
1 polymer ?
#
loop_
_entity_poly.entity_id
_entity_poly.type
_entity_poly.pdbx_seq_one_letter_code
_entity_poly.pdbx_strand_id
1 'polypeptide(L)'
;MPAKLQLAIDGTDLLTYGEVLRAVLTHSAMFFVRGDTVVECWRIIEPGVEGWATNDVPIQEYPAGSNGPEGWKTSREDTAL
;
A
#
# COMPACT_ATOMS: atom_id res chain seq x y z
N MET A 1 12.01 -32.25 -20.96
CA MET A 1 11.23 -32.48 -19.73
C MET A 1 11.20 -31.17 -18.97
N PRO A 2 10.05 -30.58 -18.61
CA PRO A 2 10.04 -29.35 -17.83
C PRO A 2 10.48 -29.65 -16.39
N ALA A 3 11.45 -28.89 -15.87
CA ALA A 3 11.89 -28.98 -14.49
C ALA A 3 10.78 -28.45 -13.57
N LYS A 4 10.40 -29.22 -12.57
CA LYS A 4 9.37 -28.87 -11.59
C LYS A 4 10.07 -28.37 -10.32
N LEU A 5 10.05 -27.06 -10.09
CA LEU A 5 10.57 -26.45 -8.87
C LEU A 5 9.56 -26.71 -7.73
N GLN A 6 9.94 -27.49 -6.73
CA GLN A 6 9.14 -27.71 -5.53
C GLN A 6 9.80 -26.99 -4.36
N LEU A 7 9.14 -25.96 -3.82
CA LEU A 7 9.50 -25.34 -2.56
C LEU A 7 8.66 -25.98 -1.45
N ALA A 8 9.30 -26.80 -0.63
CA ALA A 8 8.77 -27.18 0.67
C ALA A 8 9.08 -26.02 1.63
N ILE A 9 8.08 -25.18 1.89
CA ILE A 9 8.17 -24.11 2.89
C ILE A 9 7.48 -24.64 4.15
N ASP A 10 8.29 -25.21 5.04
CA ASP A 10 7.82 -25.86 6.25
C ASP A 10 8.27 -24.99 7.43
N GLY A 11 7.32 -24.37 8.13
CA GLY A 11 7.56 -23.69 9.41
C GLY A 11 7.83 -22.19 9.30
N THR A 12 7.26 -21.46 10.27
CA THR A 12 7.11 -19.99 10.40
C THR A 12 6.05 -19.35 9.51
N ASP A 13 5.13 -18.59 10.13
CA ASP A 13 4.27 -17.65 9.42
C ASP A 13 5.15 -16.83 8.48
N LEU A 14 4.88 -16.95 7.18
CA LEU A 14 5.68 -16.20 6.23
C LEU A 14 5.44 -14.71 6.48
N LEU A 15 6.54 -13.97 6.61
CA LEU A 15 6.46 -12.52 6.54
C LEU A 15 5.79 -12.13 5.22
N THR A 16 4.96 -11.09 5.21
CA THR A 16 5.06 -10.06 4.18
C THR A 16 5.22 -10.54 2.73
N TYR A 17 6.47 -10.45 2.30
CA TYR A 17 6.93 -10.80 0.96
C TYR A 17 7.00 -12.31 0.69
N GLY A 18 7.18 -13.14 1.71
CA GLY A 18 7.12 -14.60 1.58
C GLY A 18 5.73 -15.09 1.14
N GLU A 19 4.68 -14.46 1.65
CA GLU A 19 3.29 -14.69 1.22
C GLU A 19 3.08 -14.34 -0.26
N VAL A 20 3.61 -13.19 -0.70
CA VAL A 20 3.54 -12.76 -2.10
C VAL A 20 4.29 -13.74 -3.01
N LEU A 21 5.51 -14.13 -2.66
CA LEU A 21 6.31 -15.08 -3.44
C LEU A 21 5.63 -16.45 -3.51
N ARG A 22 5.04 -16.94 -2.41
CA ARG A 22 4.25 -18.18 -2.43
C ARG A 22 3.07 -18.06 -3.39
N ALA A 23 2.37 -16.92 -3.41
CA ALA A 23 1.27 -16.71 -4.33
C ALA A 23 1.72 -16.69 -5.81
N VAL A 24 2.88 -16.10 -6.13
CA VAL A 24 3.48 -16.20 -7.47
C VAL A 24 3.69 -17.67 -7.86
N LEU A 25 4.37 -18.44 -7.00
CA LEU A 25 4.76 -19.82 -7.29
C LEU A 25 3.55 -20.76 -7.40
N THR A 26 2.50 -20.49 -6.62
CA THR A 26 1.25 -21.26 -6.62
C THR A 26 0.22 -20.75 -7.61
N HIS A 27 0.56 -19.74 -8.43
CA HIS A 27 -0.35 -19.10 -9.39
C HIS A 27 -1.65 -18.59 -8.75
N SER A 28 -1.54 -18.10 -7.50
CA SER A 28 -2.66 -17.54 -6.75
C SER A 28 -2.76 -16.04 -6.99
N ALA A 29 -3.97 -15.56 -7.30
CA ALA A 29 -4.25 -14.15 -7.54
C ALA A 29 -4.49 -13.33 -6.26
N MET A 30 -4.48 -13.94 -5.07
CA MET A 30 -4.95 -13.32 -3.83
C MET A 30 -4.23 -12.01 -3.44
N PHE A 31 -2.96 -11.86 -3.81
CA PHE A 31 -2.14 -10.69 -3.46
C PHE A 31 -1.85 -9.78 -4.65
N PHE A 32 -2.58 -9.91 -5.75
CA PHE A 32 -2.35 -9.15 -6.97
C PHE A 32 -3.56 -8.27 -7.30
N VAL A 33 -3.30 -7.01 -7.62
CA VAL A 33 -4.30 -6.11 -8.17
C VAL A 33 -4.35 -6.31 -9.68
N ARG A 34 -5.56 -6.49 -10.23
CA ARG A 34 -5.76 -6.64 -11.68
C ARG A 34 -5.39 -5.35 -12.41
N GLY A 35 -4.84 -5.46 -13.61
CA GLY A 35 -4.30 -4.31 -14.34
C GLY A 35 -5.30 -3.17 -14.59
N ASP A 36 -6.56 -3.48 -14.90
CA ASP A 36 -7.59 -2.45 -15.08
C ASP A 36 -8.06 -1.85 -13.74
N THR A 37 -8.05 -2.62 -12.65
CA THR A 37 -8.24 -2.06 -11.30
C THR A 37 -7.14 -1.07 -10.97
N VAL A 38 -5.88 -1.33 -11.36
CA VAL A 38 -4.78 -0.36 -11.18
C VAL A 38 -5.03 0.92 -11.99
N VAL A 39 -5.51 0.82 -13.23
CA VAL A 39 -5.87 1.99 -14.05
C VAL A 39 -6.96 2.82 -13.38
N GLU A 40 -8.02 2.18 -12.85
CA GLU A 40 -9.07 2.89 -12.13
C GLU A 40 -8.59 3.54 -10.83
N CYS A 41 -7.69 2.88 -10.08
CA CYS A 41 -7.07 3.49 -8.91
C CYS A 41 -6.29 4.76 -9.29
N TRP A 42 -5.52 4.72 -10.38
CA TRP A 42 -4.78 5.89 -10.86
C TRP A 42 -5.71 7.01 -11.31
N ARG A 43 -6.78 6.71 -12.05
CA ARG A 43 -7.78 7.71 -12.45
C ARG A 43 -8.38 8.47 -11.27
N ILE A 44 -8.52 7.82 -10.11
CA ILE A 44 -9.04 8.46 -8.89
C ILE A 44 -7.98 9.35 -8.21
N ILE A 45 -6.72 8.91 -8.19
CA ILE A 45 -5.63 9.60 -7.48
C ILE A 45 -5.04 10.76 -8.30
N GLU A 46 -5.01 10.62 -9.62
CA GLU A 46 -4.38 11.55 -10.56
C GLU A 46 -4.76 13.03 -10.34
N PRO A 47 -6.04 13.42 -10.17
CA PRO A 47 -6.39 14.82 -9.95
C PRO A 47 -5.77 15.43 -8.68
N GLY A 48 -5.58 14.63 -7.63
CA GLY A 48 -4.92 15.09 -6.40
C GLY A 48 -3.43 15.33 -6.60
N VAL A 49 -2.77 14.44 -7.36
CA VAL A 49 -1.35 14.57 -7.70
C VAL A 49 -1.12 15.79 -8.60
N GLU A 50 -1.99 16.01 -9.59
CA GLU A 50 -1.93 17.18 -10.45
C GLU A 50 -2.11 18.48 -9.65
N GLY A 51 -3.10 18.54 -8.76
CA GLY A 51 -3.36 19.72 -7.92
C GLY A 51 -2.19 20.07 -6.99
N TRP A 52 -1.39 19.10 -6.57
CA TRP A 52 -0.13 19.37 -5.84
C TRP A 52 0.99 19.84 -6.77
N ALA A 53 1.11 19.26 -7.96
CA ALA A 53 2.13 19.65 -8.94
C ALA A 53 1.95 21.09 -9.45
N THR A 54 0.70 21.56 -9.58
CA THR A 54 0.35 22.94 -9.94
C THR A 54 0.28 23.89 -8.74
N ASN A 55 0.44 23.37 -7.52
CA ASN A 55 0.29 24.11 -6.26
C ASN A 55 -1.12 24.74 -6.08
N ASP A 56 -2.15 24.12 -6.65
CA ASP A 56 -3.56 24.53 -6.50
C ASP A 56 -4.11 24.20 -5.11
N VAL A 57 -3.59 23.14 -4.47
CA VAL A 57 -3.94 22.75 -3.10
C VAL A 57 -2.74 22.97 -2.18
N PRO A 58 -2.83 23.84 -1.16
CA PRO A 58 -1.72 24.09 -0.25
C PRO A 58 -1.41 22.85 0.59
N ILE A 59 -0.16 22.40 0.57
CA ILE A 59 0.33 21.33 1.44
C ILE A 59 0.52 21.91 2.84
N GLN A 60 -0.15 21.32 3.83
CA GLN A 60 -0.09 21.76 5.22
C GLN A 60 1.04 21.05 5.97
N GLU A 61 1.75 21.79 6.83
CA GLU A 61 2.81 21.26 7.68
C GLU A 61 2.28 20.92 9.08
N TYR A 62 3.00 20.04 9.78
CA TYR A 62 2.70 19.67 11.15
C TYR A 62 3.97 19.16 11.88
N PRO A 63 4.05 19.29 13.21
CA PRO A 63 5.19 18.79 13.98
C PRO A 63 5.33 17.27 13.91
N ALA A 64 6.57 16.77 13.85
CA ALA A 64 6.83 15.33 13.91
C ALA A 64 6.27 14.72 15.22
N GLY A 65 5.56 13.60 15.11
CA GLY A 65 4.91 12.93 16.25
C GLY A 65 3.53 13.48 16.62
N SER A 66 3.07 14.56 15.98
CA SER A 66 1.68 15.03 16.10
C SER A 66 0.71 14.20 15.24
N ASN A 67 -0.59 14.49 15.37
CA ASN A 67 -1.66 13.79 14.66
C ASN A 67 -1.89 14.27 13.22
N GLY A 68 -1.00 15.11 12.69
CA GLY A 68 -1.17 15.78 11.40
C GLY A 68 -1.50 17.26 11.57
N PRO A 69 -1.90 17.93 10.47
CA PRO A 69 -2.28 19.35 10.51
C PRO A 69 -3.47 19.62 11.43
N GLU A 70 -3.53 20.84 11.97
CA GLU A 70 -4.59 21.25 12.88
C GLU A 70 -5.98 21.10 12.23
N GLY A 71 -6.94 20.53 12.97
CA GLY A 71 -8.32 20.34 12.50
C GLY A 71 -8.55 19.09 11.64
N TRP A 72 -7.51 18.31 11.31
CA TRP A 72 -7.70 17.04 10.63
C TRP A 72 -8.24 15.97 11.59
N LYS A 73 -9.21 15.18 11.10
CA LYS A 73 -9.66 13.99 11.82
C LYS A 73 -8.58 12.93 11.72
N THR A 74 -8.13 12.40 12.86
CA THR A 74 -7.19 11.29 12.94
C THR A 74 -7.86 10.08 13.60
N SER A 75 -7.39 8.88 13.26
CA SER A 75 -7.78 7.65 13.96
C SER A 75 -7.02 7.43 15.27
N ARG A 76 -6.01 8.27 15.55
CA ARG A 76 -5.22 8.23 16.78
C ARG A 76 -5.91 9.11 17.84
N GLU A 77 -6.26 8.52 18.97
CA GLU A 77 -6.76 9.27 20.11
C GLU A 77 -5.61 10.10 20.72
N ASP A 78 -5.91 11.33 21.16
CA ASP A 78 -4.97 12.20 21.86
C ASP A 78 -4.61 11.59 23.22
N THR A 79 -3.71 10.62 23.21
CA THR A 79 -2.97 10.26 24.42
C THR A 79 -1.91 11.33 24.60
N ALA A 80 -2.26 12.39 25.33
CA ALA A 80 -1.29 13.35 25.85
C ALA A 80 -0.22 12.55 26.61
N LEU A 81 1.01 12.57 26.09
CA LEU A 81 2.20 12.12 26.82
C LEU A 81 2.52 13.13 27.94
#